data_AF-X1KVG7-F1
#
_entry.id   AF-X1KVG7-F1
#
_cell.length_a   1.000
_cell.length_b   1.000
_cell.length_c   1.000
_cell.angle_alpha   90.00
_cell.angle_beta   90.00
_cell.angle_gamma   90.00
#
_symmetry.space_group_name_H-M   'P 1'
#
loop_
_entity.id
_entity.type
_entity.pdbx_description
1 polymer ?
#
loop_
_entity_poly.entity_id
_entity_poly.type
_entity_poly.pdbx_seq_one_letter_code
_entity_poly.pdbx_strand_id
1 'polypeptide(L)'
;RKSKAIDYKEYLKQIAELAQKVKEGKTETTPDILNTPAKRALYNNLGKDKKLAIAVHETIIKYRPDCWRGNEAKERVIKNWLYKVLNDEVEVERIFAIVKKQHEY
;
A
#
# COMPACT_ATOMS: atom_id res chain seq x y z
N ARG A 1 14.53 17.93 19.58
CA ARG A 1 13.21 17.69 18.91
C ARG A 1 13.20 16.25 18.37
N LYS A 2 12.68 15.27 19.13
CA LYS A 2 12.65 13.82 18.80
C LYS A 2 11.38 13.15 19.39
N SER A 3 10.20 13.64 19.02
CA SER A 3 8.94 13.21 19.65
C SER A 3 7.87 12.78 18.63
N LYS A 4 8.23 11.92 17.67
CA LYS A 4 7.27 11.30 16.72
C LYS A 4 7.53 9.81 16.44
N ALA A 5 8.33 9.12 17.25
CA ALA A 5 8.70 7.72 17.01
C ALA A 5 7.77 6.70 17.70
N ILE A 6 6.97 7.12 18.68
CA ILE A 6 6.20 6.20 19.54
C ILE A 6 4.85 5.82 18.91
N ASP A 7 4.28 6.68 18.07
CA ASP A 7 2.96 6.47 17.45
C ASP A 7 3.00 5.58 16.19
N TYR A 8 4.16 5.48 15.53
CA TYR A 8 4.31 4.75 14.27
C TYR A 8 4.05 3.24 14.43
N LYS A 9 4.38 2.67 15.60
CA LYS A 9 4.23 1.24 15.85
C LYS A 9 2.78 0.84 16.11
N GLU A 10 2.02 1.69 16.80
CA GLU A 10 0.59 1.47 17.01
C GLU A 10 -0.21 1.70 15.73
N TYR A 11 0.16 2.73 14.96
CA TYR A 11 -0.37 2.99 13.62
C TYR A 11 -0.22 1.77 12.69
N LEU A 12 0.98 1.18 12.62
CA LEU A 12 1.24 -0.02 11.81
C LEU A 12 0.43 -1.24 12.26
N LYS A 13 0.08 -1.32 13.55
CA LYS A 13 -0.72 -2.41 14.12
C LYS A 13 -2.19 -2.29 13.70
N GLN A 14 -2.77 -1.09 13.74
CA GLN A 14 -4.13 -0.84 13.24
C GLN A 14 -4.25 -1.13 11.74
N ILE A 15 -3.23 -0.78 10.95
CA ILE A 15 -3.20 -1.10 9.51
C ILE A 15 -3.12 -2.61 9.27
N ALA A 16 -2.42 -3.33 10.15
CA ALA A 16 -2.33 -4.78 10.05
C ALA A 16 -3.69 -5.48 10.15
N GLU A 17 -4.54 -4.99 11.06
CA GLU A 17 -5.87 -5.52 11.29
C GLU A 17 -6.83 -5.18 10.14
N LEU A 18 -6.74 -3.95 9.59
CA LEU A 18 -7.53 -3.54 8.43
C LEU A 18 -7.17 -4.35 7.17
N ALA A 19 -5.89 -4.60 6.93
CA ALA A 19 -5.43 -5.42 5.81
C ALA A 19 -5.91 -6.88 5.90
N GLN A 20 -6.13 -7.39 7.11
CA GLN A 20 -6.59 -8.77 7.33
C GLN A 20 -8.06 -8.95 6.93
N LYS A 21 -8.92 -7.94 7.15
CA LYS A 21 -10.35 -7.95 6.76
C LYS A 21 -10.56 -7.89 5.24
N VAL A 22 -9.56 -7.48 4.46
CA VAL A 22 -9.66 -7.42 2.99
C VAL A 22 -9.60 -8.81 2.34
N LYS A 23 -9.16 -9.84 3.06
CA LYS A 23 -9.03 -11.21 2.54
C LYS A 23 -10.38 -11.91 2.31
N GLU A 24 -11.49 -11.39 2.85
CA GLU A 24 -12.79 -12.06 2.88
C GLU A 24 -13.79 -11.59 1.81
N GLY A 25 -13.50 -10.53 1.05
CA GLY A 25 -14.44 -9.97 0.07
C GLY A 25 -14.21 -10.43 -1.37
N LYS A 26 -14.70 -11.61 -1.76
CA LYS A 26 -14.97 -11.92 -3.17
C LYS A 26 -16.32 -11.30 -3.54
N THR A 27 -16.33 -10.18 -4.26
CA THR A 27 -17.53 -9.70 -4.95
C THR A 27 -17.40 -9.93 -6.44
N GLU A 28 -18.37 -10.63 -7.01
CA GLU A 28 -18.43 -11.16 -8.38
C GLU A 28 -18.46 -10.11 -9.50
N THR A 29 -18.39 -8.81 -9.16
CA THR A 29 -18.41 -7.69 -10.12
C THR A 29 -17.06 -6.97 -10.17
N THR A 30 -15.97 -7.72 -10.09
CA THR A 30 -14.62 -7.15 -10.12
C THR A 30 -14.23 -6.97 -11.59
N PRO A 31 -14.16 -5.74 -12.14
CA PRO A 31 -13.72 -5.54 -13.52
C PRO A 31 -12.32 -6.12 -13.69
N ASP A 32 -12.01 -6.69 -14.85
CA ASP A 32 -10.73 -7.38 -15.22
C ASP A 32 -9.43 -6.69 -14.76
N ILE A 33 -9.52 -5.41 -14.45
CA ILE A 33 -8.40 -4.60 -14.00
C ILE A 33 -7.97 -4.95 -12.56
N LEU A 34 -8.85 -5.53 -11.73
CA LEU A 34 -8.63 -5.93 -10.33
C LEU A 34 -8.42 -7.46 -10.17
N ASN A 35 -7.81 -8.09 -11.17
CA ASN A 35 -7.60 -9.54 -11.19
C ASN A 35 -6.57 -10.04 -10.15
N THR A 36 -5.76 -9.13 -9.58
CA THR A 36 -4.70 -9.52 -8.64
C THR A 36 -5.01 -9.17 -7.18
N PRO A 37 -4.60 -10.00 -6.20
CA PRO A 37 -4.78 -9.71 -4.78
C PRO A 37 -4.24 -8.34 -4.37
N ALA A 38 -3.10 -7.93 -4.93
CA ALA A 38 -2.50 -6.63 -4.64
C ALA A 38 -3.39 -5.45 -5.09
N LYS A 39 -3.94 -5.51 -6.30
CA LYS A 39 -4.83 -4.46 -6.82
C LYS A 39 -6.13 -4.38 -6.02
N ARG A 40 -6.71 -5.52 -5.62
CA ARG A 40 -7.90 -5.55 -4.74
C ARG A 40 -7.61 -4.96 -3.38
N ALA A 41 -6.44 -5.26 -2.81
CA ALA A 41 -6.02 -4.67 -1.55
C ALA A 41 -5.93 -3.15 -1.64
N LEU A 42 -5.28 -2.63 -2.69
CA LEU A 42 -5.20 -1.19 -2.93
C LEU A 42 -6.58 -0.56 -3.13
N TYR A 43 -7.42 -1.15 -3.98
CA TYR A 43 -8.79 -0.66 -4.24
C TYR A 43 -9.63 -0.56 -2.96
N ASN A 44 -9.65 -1.62 -2.15
CA ASN A 44 -10.43 -1.64 -0.92
C ASN A 44 -9.90 -0.64 0.12
N ASN A 45 -8.60 -0.36 0.12
CA ASN A 45 -7.99 0.58 1.06
C ASN A 45 -8.01 2.03 0.58
N LEU A 46 -8.09 2.30 -0.73
CA LEU A 46 -8.13 3.64 -1.32
C LEU A 46 -9.57 4.11 -1.56
N GLY A 47 -10.49 3.77 -0.67
CA GLY A 47 -11.89 4.23 -0.76
C GLY A 47 -12.63 3.73 -2.00
N LYS A 48 -12.21 2.60 -2.59
CA LYS A 48 -12.76 2.06 -3.85
C LYS A 48 -12.55 2.99 -5.05
N ASP A 49 -11.49 3.80 -5.03
CA ASP A 49 -11.04 4.52 -6.22
C ASP A 49 -10.23 3.60 -7.14
N LYS A 50 -10.81 3.26 -8.29
CA LYS A 50 -10.17 2.41 -9.30
C LYS A 50 -8.94 3.06 -9.92
N LYS A 51 -9.03 4.35 -10.27
CA LYS A 51 -7.95 5.05 -10.98
C LYS A 51 -6.74 5.17 -10.07
N LEU A 52 -6.98 5.53 -8.80
CA LEU A 52 -5.92 5.67 -7.81
C LEU A 52 -5.25 4.31 -7.50
N ALA A 53 -6.04 3.25 -7.33
CA ALA A 53 -5.50 1.91 -7.09
C ALA A 53 -4.61 1.40 -8.23
N ILE A 54 -5.00 1.65 -9.48
CA ILE A 54 -4.20 1.29 -10.67
C ILE A 54 -2.92 2.11 -10.70
N ALA A 55 -3.01 3.44 -10.54
CA ALA A 55 -1.85 4.32 -10.56
C ALA A 55 -0.82 3.96 -9.49
N VAL A 56 -1.27 3.64 -8.27
CA VAL A 56 -0.42 3.17 -7.18
C VAL A 56 0.22 1.83 -7.54
N HIS A 57 -0.55 0.87 -8.02
CA HIS A 57 -0.04 -0.46 -8.40
C HIS A 57 1.06 -0.34 -9.49
N GLU A 58 0.80 0.41 -10.56
CA GLU A 58 1.75 0.62 -11.64
C GLU A 58 3.02 1.33 -11.17
N THR A 59 2.87 2.33 -10.30
CA THR A 59 3.99 3.05 -9.70
C THR A 59 4.90 2.10 -8.91
N ILE A 60 4.33 1.19 -8.11
CA ILE A 60 5.11 0.22 -7.34
C ILE A 60 5.84 -0.74 -8.28
N ILE A 61 5.16 -1.31 -9.27
CA ILE A 61 5.80 -2.26 -10.21
C ILE A 61 6.93 -1.59 -10.99
N LYS A 62 6.72 -0.34 -11.43
CA LYS A 62 7.69 0.39 -12.26
C LYS A 62 8.93 0.84 -11.48
N TYR A 63 8.76 1.23 -10.21
CA TYR A 63 9.82 1.90 -9.44
C TYR A 63 10.32 1.11 -8.23
N ARG A 64 9.75 -0.06 -7.90
CA ARG A 64 10.28 -0.89 -6.82
C ARG A 64 11.70 -1.36 -7.17
N PRO A 65 12.70 -1.12 -6.31
CA PRO A 65 13.98 -1.79 -6.43
C PRO A 65 13.82 -3.28 -6.11
N ASP A 66 14.71 -4.13 -6.61
CA ASP A 66 14.70 -5.54 -6.22
C ASP A 66 15.11 -5.72 -4.74
N CYS A 67 14.60 -6.78 -4.10
CA CYS A 67 14.78 -7.07 -2.67
C CYS A 67 14.61 -5.83 -1.76
N TRP A 68 13.56 -5.04 -1.99
CA TRP A 68 13.32 -3.80 -1.27
C TRP A 68 12.80 -4.00 0.16
N ARG A 69 12.11 -5.12 0.42
CA ARG A 69 11.54 -5.42 1.75
C ARG A 69 12.64 -5.59 2.78
N GLY A 70 12.52 -4.86 3.89
CA GLY A 70 13.50 -4.89 4.98
C GLY A 70 14.71 -3.97 4.75
N ASN A 71 14.79 -3.28 3.61
CA ASN A 71 15.83 -2.29 3.33
C ASN A 71 15.25 -0.87 3.39
N GLU A 72 15.46 -0.16 4.49
CA GLU A 72 14.86 1.17 4.73
C GLU A 72 15.12 2.19 3.61
N ALA A 73 16.29 2.17 2.99
CA ALA A 73 16.62 3.09 1.90
C ALA A 73 15.77 2.80 0.66
N LYS A 74 15.62 1.52 0.29
CA LYS A 74 14.77 1.10 -0.83
C LYS A 74 13.28 1.29 -0.53
N GLU A 75 12.87 1.03 0.71
CA GLU A 75 11.52 1.33 1.19
C GLU A 75 11.20 2.82 1.05
N ARG A 76 12.14 3.71 1.40
CA ARG A 76 11.98 5.16 1.25
C ARG A 76 11.87 5.61 -0.21
N VAL A 77 12.55 4.93 -1.14
CA VAL A 77 12.39 5.19 -2.60
C VAL A 77 10.96 4.91 -3.03
N ILE A 78 10.38 3.76 -2.65
CA ILE A 78 9.00 3.41 -2.99
C ILE A 78 8.02 4.42 -2.37
N LYS A 79 8.20 4.76 -1.08
CA LYS A 79 7.38 5.77 -0.40
C LYS A 79 7.42 7.13 -1.12
N ASN A 80 8.58 7.56 -1.60
CA ASN A 80 8.70 8.81 -2.36
C ASN A 80 7.90 8.76 -3.68
N TRP A 81 7.90 7.62 -4.37
CA TRP A 81 7.08 7.45 -5.57
C TRP A 81 5.59 7.39 -5.26
N LEU A 82 5.19 6.73 -4.15
CA LEU A 82 3.81 6.75 -3.67
C LEU A 82 3.35 8.17 -3.29
N TYR A 83 4.23 8.97 -2.69
CA TYR A 83 3.94 10.35 -2.32
C TYR A 83 3.62 11.22 -3.55
N LYS A 84 4.29 10.99 -4.68
CA LYS A 84 3.97 11.69 -5.94
C LYS A 84 2.55 11.39 -6.46
N VAL A 85 1.95 10.27 -6.06
CA VAL A 85 0.61 9.86 -6.49
C VAL A 85 -0.45 10.25 -5.46
N LEU A 86 -0.18 9.99 -4.17
CA LEU A 86 -1.13 10.21 -3.08
C LEU A 86 -1.08 11.64 -2.53
N ASN A 87 0.07 12.31 -2.65
CA ASN A 87 0.35 13.65 -2.12
C ASN A 87 0.03 13.82 -0.62
N ASP A 88 0.04 12.71 0.13
CA ASP A 88 -0.24 12.65 1.56
C ASP A 88 0.69 11.61 2.21
N GLU A 89 1.52 12.07 3.15
CA GLU A 89 2.51 11.23 3.84
C GLU A 89 1.86 10.15 4.71
N VAL A 90 0.71 10.45 5.32
CA VAL A 90 -0.03 9.51 6.18
C VAL A 90 -0.59 8.37 5.34
N GLU A 91 -1.21 8.71 4.20
CA GLU A 91 -1.74 7.74 3.25
C GLU A 91 -0.62 6.90 2.61
N VAL A 92 0.54 7.50 2.31
CA VAL A 92 1.71 6.77 1.83
C VAL A 92 2.15 5.69 2.82
N GLU A 93 2.29 6.03 4.10
CA GLU A 93 2.67 5.05 5.12
C GLU A 93 1.61 3.96 5.28
N ARG A 94 0.32 4.33 5.21
CA ARG A 94 -0.81 3.39 5.28
C ARG A 94 -0.76 2.36 4.16
N ILE A 95 -0.69 2.85 2.93
CA ILE A 95 -0.70 2.05 1.71
C ILE A 95 0.58 1.24 1.60
N PHE A 96 1.73 1.83 1.94
CA PHE A 96 3.00 1.12 1.92
C PHE A 96 3.01 -0.09 2.85
N ALA A 97 2.41 0.00 4.05
CA ALA A 97 2.29 -1.13 4.96
C ALA A 97 1.44 -2.28 4.37
N ILE A 98 0.38 -1.96 3.62
CA ILE A 98 -0.43 -2.95 2.89
C ILE A 98 0.40 -3.59 1.77
N VAL A 99 1.07 -2.77 0.97
CA VAL A 99 1.95 -3.19 -0.15
C VAL A 99 3.05 -4.14 0.34
N LYS A 100 3.70 -3.82 1.46
CA LYS A 100 4.75 -4.64 2.08
C LYS A 100 4.29 -6.06 2.42
N LYS A 101 3.00 -6.23 2.75
CA LYS A 101 2.39 -7.53 3.08
C LYS A 101 1.88 -8.33 1.88
N GLN A 102 1.75 -7.72 0.70
CA GLN A 102 1.32 -8.44 -0.50
C GLN A 102 2.51 -9.18 -1.10
N HIS A 103 2.40 -10.49 -1.30
CA HIS A 103 3.49 -11.32 -1.86
C HIS A 103 3.78 -11.07 -3.34
N GLU A 104 2.84 -10.43 -4.05
CA GLU A 104 2.95 -10.08 -5.48
C GLU A 104 3.98 -8.95 -5.74
N TYR A 105 4.23 -8.13 -4.71
CA TYR A 105 5.19 -7.02 -4.81
C TYR A 105 6.64 -7.41 -4.52
#